data_AF-A0A9D7XHG3-F1
#
_entry.id   AF-A0A9D7XHG3-F1
#
_cell.length_a   1.000
_cell.length_b   1.000
_cell.length_c   1.000
_cell.angle_alpha   90.00
_cell.angle_beta   90.00
_cell.angle_gamma   90.00
#
_symmetry.space_group_name_H-M   'P 1'
#
loop_
_entity.id
_entity.type
_entity.pdbx_description
1 polymer ?
#
loop_
_entity_poly.entity_id
_entity_poly.type
_entity_poly.pdbx_seq_one_letter_code
_entity_poly.pdbx_strand_id
1 'polypeptide(L)'
;MTDAAVEAAIGTMEAWLADPAWAPDPEQLDRWQADFQAALALAEKAAGWPDLVRRAHGASARLEARIAVLTEARDQMRSELEAQDRGQRALKGYGANAR
;
A
#
# COMPACT_ATOMS: atom_id res chain seq x y z
N MET A 1 28.78 6.80 3.19
CA MET A 1 27.47 7.42 3.48
C MET A 1 26.57 6.26 3.83
N THR A 2 26.16 6.22 5.10
CA THR A 2 26.20 5.01 5.93
C THR A 2 24.87 4.28 5.99
N ASP A 3 24.87 3.12 6.64
CA ASP A 3 23.69 2.33 7.04
C ASP A 3 22.57 3.19 7.69
N ALA A 4 22.90 4.38 8.21
CA ALA A 4 21.95 5.37 8.74
C ALA A 4 20.93 5.87 7.70
N ALA A 5 21.30 5.98 6.41
CA ALA A 5 20.36 6.38 5.36
C ALA A 5 19.31 5.29 5.10
N VAL A 6 19.75 4.01 5.13
CA VAL A 6 18.85 2.85 5.06
C VAL A 6 17.95 2.80 6.27
N GLU A 7 18.50 3.03 7.46
CA GLU A 7 17.73 3.11 8.71
C GLU A 7 16.66 4.21 8.68
N ALA A 8 17.00 5.42 8.23
CA ALA A 8 16.06 6.54 8.12
C ALA A 8 14.93 6.25 7.12
N ALA A 9 15.26 5.62 5.98
CA ALA A 9 14.28 5.22 4.99
C ALA A 9 13.34 4.13 5.53
N ILE A 10 13.86 3.12 6.24
CA ILE A 10 13.03 2.11 6.93
C ILE A 10 12.13 2.78 7.98
N GLY A 11 12.68 3.70 8.78
CA GLY A 11 11.92 4.44 9.79
C GLY A 11 10.78 5.28 9.20
N THR A 12 10.98 5.86 8.02
CA THR A 12 9.93 6.59 7.29
C THR A 12 8.78 5.67 6.92
N MET A 13 9.07 4.48 6.37
CA MET A 13 8.05 3.49 6.04
C MET A 13 7.34 2.97 7.31
N GLU A 14 8.09 2.72 8.39
CA GLU A 14 7.50 2.32 9.68
C GLU A 14 6.53 3.39 10.22
N ALA A 15 6.87 4.68 10.09
CA ALA A 15 6.02 5.79 10.52
C ALA A 15 4.73 5.88 9.69
N TRP A 16 4.83 5.76 8.36
CA TRP A 16 3.67 5.68 7.47
C TRP A 16 2.75 4.51 7.81
N LEU A 17 3.33 3.34 8.09
CA LEU A 17 2.57 2.15 8.45
C LEU A 17 1.96 2.21 9.84
N ALA A 18 2.54 3.00 10.75
CA ALA A 18 1.99 3.24 12.09
C ALA A 18 0.76 4.15 12.07
N ASP A 19 0.62 5.01 11.05
CA ASP A 19 -0.55 5.86 10.88
C ASP A 19 -1.68 5.10 10.14
N PRO A 20 -2.81 4.79 10.82
CA PRO A 20 -3.93 4.10 10.19
C PRO A 20 -4.65 4.96 9.14
N ALA A 21 -4.51 6.29 9.19
CA ALA A 21 -5.10 7.21 8.22
C ALA A 21 -4.19 7.47 7.02
N TRP A 22 -2.93 7.02 7.05
CA TRP A 22 -2.00 7.21 5.95
C TRP A 22 -2.57 6.62 4.64
N ALA A 23 -2.60 7.44 3.61
CA ALA A 23 -2.92 7.02 2.26
C ALA A 23 -1.65 7.12 1.42
N PRO A 24 -1.27 6.06 0.70
CA PRO A 24 -0.07 6.09 -0.12
C PRO A 24 -0.23 7.12 -1.25
N ASP A 25 0.64 8.12 -1.26
CA ASP A 25 0.86 9.01 -2.42
C ASP A 25 1.86 8.33 -3.37
N PRO A 26 1.47 7.98 -4.61
CA PRO A 26 2.36 7.32 -5.56
C PRO A 26 3.67 8.07 -5.80
N GLU A 27 3.64 9.40 -5.90
CA GLU A 27 4.86 10.17 -6.15
C GLU A 27 5.80 10.18 -4.94
N GLN A 28 5.22 10.23 -3.74
CA GLN A 28 6.00 10.15 -2.51
C GLN A 28 6.64 8.77 -2.34
N LEU A 29 5.91 7.70 -2.68
CA LEU A 29 6.43 6.34 -2.66
C LEU A 29 7.54 6.12 -3.68
N ASP A 30 7.38 6.60 -4.91
CA ASP A 30 8.40 6.49 -5.95
C ASP A 30 9.70 7.20 -5.54
N ARG A 31 9.59 8.40 -4.97
CA ARG A 31 10.74 9.14 -4.42
C ARG A 31 11.41 8.37 -3.30
N TRP A 32 10.64 7.90 -2.32
CA TRP A 32 11.17 7.11 -1.21
C TRP A 32 11.85 5.83 -1.69
N GLN A 33 11.29 5.15 -2.69
CA GLN A 33 11.88 3.93 -3.26
C GLN A 33 13.21 4.24 -3.93
N ALA A 34 13.29 5.31 -4.74
CA ALA A 34 14.53 5.73 -5.38
C ALA A 34 15.62 6.05 -4.34
N ASP A 35 15.26 6.81 -3.30
CA ASP A 35 16.17 7.20 -2.22
C ASP A 35 16.62 5.97 -1.41
N PHE A 36 15.71 5.05 -1.10
CA PHE A 36 16.04 3.80 -0.41
C PHE A 36 16.99 2.93 -1.22
N GLN A 37 16.76 2.76 -2.53
CA GLN A 37 17.64 1.98 -3.40
C GLN A 37 19.04 2.61 -3.50
N ALA A 38 19.11 3.93 -3.61
CA ALA A 38 20.39 4.65 -3.59
C ALA A 38 21.13 4.47 -2.26
N ALA A 39 20.42 4.56 -1.13
CA ALA A 39 20.98 4.31 0.19
C ALA A 39 21.47 2.86 0.35
N LEU A 40 20.70 1.89 -0.15
CA LEU A 40 21.03 0.47 -0.10
C LEU A 40 22.30 0.15 -0.92
N ALA A 41 22.47 0.78 -2.08
CA ALA A 41 23.65 0.62 -2.93
C ALA A 41 24.95 1.14 -2.27
N LEU A 42 24.82 2.14 -1.38
CA LEU A 42 25.94 2.75 -0.67
C LEU A 42 26.17 2.20 0.75
N ALA A 43 25.32 1.29 1.21
CA ALA A 43 25.36 0.75 2.56
C ALA A 43 26.65 -0.05 2.83
N GLU A 44 27.22 0.18 4.02
CA GLU A 44 28.45 -0.47 4.47
C GLU A 44 28.17 -1.84 5.11
N LYS A 45 26.92 -2.06 5.55
CA LYS A 45 26.42 -3.32 6.12
C LYS A 45 27.22 -3.73 7.36
N ALA A 46 27.40 -2.78 8.27
CA ALA A 46 28.10 -2.97 9.53
C ALA A 46 27.30 -3.91 10.48
N ALA A 47 27.79 -4.09 11.71
CA ALA A 47 27.23 -5.06 12.66
C ALA A 47 25.72 -4.90 12.95
N GLY A 48 25.13 -3.71 12.76
CA GLY A 48 23.70 -3.46 12.91
C GLY A 48 22.82 -3.88 11.73
N TRP A 49 23.43 -4.28 10.60
CA TRP A 49 22.71 -4.61 9.36
C TRP A 49 21.64 -5.71 9.51
N PRO A 50 21.87 -6.81 10.26
CA PRO A 50 20.84 -7.84 10.42
C PRO A 50 19.56 -7.31 11.08
N ASP A 51 19.68 -6.33 12.00
CA ASP A 51 18.51 -5.71 12.62
C ASP A 51 17.74 -4.84 11.62
N LEU A 52 18.44 -4.05 10.80
CA LEU A 52 17.83 -3.26 9.73
C LEU A 52 17.07 -4.14 8.73
N VAL A 53 17.66 -5.27 8.31
CA VAL A 53 17.01 -6.24 7.42
C VAL A 53 15.75 -6.81 8.07
N ARG A 54 15.81 -7.20 9.34
CA ARG A 54 14.66 -7.69 10.10
C ARG A 54 13.54 -6.65 10.17
N ARG A 55 13.87 -5.39 10.44
CA ARG A 55 12.91 -4.27 10.46
C ARG A 55 12.29 -4.04 9.08
N ALA A 56 13.08 -4.05 8.02
CA ALA A 56 12.60 -3.90 6.65
C ALA A 56 11.60 -5.00 6.26
N HIS A 57 11.90 -6.26 6.60
CA HIS A 57 10.96 -7.37 6.38
C HIS A 57 9.67 -7.20 7.20
N GLY A 58 9.76 -6.75 8.45
CA GLY A 58 8.60 -6.44 9.27
C GLY A 58 7.72 -5.35 8.67
N ALA A 59 8.32 -4.30 8.12
CA ALA A 59 7.62 -3.24 7.40
C ALA A 59 6.96 -3.78 6.11
N SER A 60 7.65 -4.62 5.33
CA SER A 60 7.09 -5.26 4.11
C SER A 60 5.85 -6.09 4.44
N ALA A 61 5.91 -6.96 5.45
CA ALA A 61 4.78 -7.80 5.83
C ALA A 61 3.55 -6.97 6.26
N ARG A 62 3.77 -5.85 6.96
CA ARG A 62 2.69 -4.93 7.35
C ARG A 62 2.10 -4.20 6.14
N LEU A 63 2.95 -3.75 5.22
CA LEU A 63 2.52 -3.11 3.98
C LEU A 63 1.69 -4.07 3.12
N GLU A 64 2.15 -5.31 2.95
CA GLU A 64 1.42 -6.37 2.24
C GLU A 64 0.05 -6.65 2.86
N ALA A 65 -0.02 -6.76 4.19
CA ALA A 65 -1.29 -6.92 4.90
C ALA A 65 -2.25 -5.74 4.65
N ARG A 66 -1.74 -4.50 4.65
CA ARG A 66 -2.55 -3.30 4.37
C ARG A 66 -3.04 -3.29 2.91
N ILE A 67 -2.20 -3.68 1.96
CA ILE A 67 -2.57 -3.81 0.54
C ILE A 67 -3.67 -4.85 0.36
N ALA A 68 -3.60 -5.99 1.06
CA ALA A 68 -4.64 -7.02 1.00
C ALA A 68 -5.99 -6.48 1.46
N VAL A 69 -6.03 -5.76 2.59
CA VAL A 69 -7.26 -5.13 3.11
C VAL A 69 -7.83 -4.11 2.13
N LEU A 70 -7.00 -3.24 1.56
CA LEU A 70 -7.44 -2.24 0.57
C LEU A 70 -7.95 -2.90 -0.72
N THR A 71 -7.33 -4.00 -1.13
CA THR A 71 -7.75 -4.77 -2.31
C THR A 71 -9.12 -5.41 -2.08
N GLU A 72 -9.34 -6.02 -0.92
CA GLU A 72 -10.64 -6.59 -0.55
C GLU A 72 -11.73 -5.52 -0.48
N ALA A 73 -11.45 -4.38 0.15
CA ALA A 73 -12.38 -3.25 0.20
C ALA A 73 -12.77 -2.74 -1.20
N ARG A 74 -11.80 -2.60 -2.11
CA ARG A 74 -12.04 -2.22 -3.50
C ARG A 74 -12.93 -3.25 -4.21
N ASP A 75 -12.67 -4.54 -4.04
CA ASP A 75 -13.41 -5.61 -4.71
C ASP A 75 -14.85 -5.70 -4.20
N GLN A 76 -15.06 -5.45 -2.91
CA GLN A 76 -16.40 -5.34 -2.32
C GLN A 76 -17.18 -4.15 -2.90
N MET A 77 -16.57 -2.95 -2.96
CA MET A 77 -17.20 -1.77 -3.56
C MET A 77 -17.56 -2.00 -5.03
N ARG A 78 -16.68 -2.67 -5.78
CA ARG A 78 -16.94 -3.02 -7.18
C ARG A 78 -18.13 -3.96 -7.30
N SER A 79 -18.22 -5.00 -6.47
CA SER A 79 -19.35 -5.94 -6.45
C SER A 79 -20.68 -5.22 -6.18
N GLU A 80 -20.68 -4.30 -5.21
CA GLU A 80 -21.86 -3.49 -4.87
C GLU A 80 -22.30 -2.60 -6.04
N LEU A 81 -21.37 -1.93 -6.71
CA LEU A 81 -21.67 -1.11 -7.90
C LEU A 81 -22.26 -1.96 -9.04
N GLU A 82 -21.67 -3.12 -9.32
CA GLU A 82 -22.17 -4.04 -10.34
C GLU A 82 -23.59 -4.57 -9.99
N ALA A 83 -23.88 -4.80 -8.71
CA ALA A 83 -25.20 -5.20 -8.25
C ALA A 83 -26.24 -4.08 -8.41
N GLN A 84 -25.87 -2.84 -8.09
CA GLN A 84 -26.71 -1.66 -8.29
C GLN A 84 -27.03 -1.45 -9.78
N ASP A 85 -26.02 -1.57 -10.65
CA ASP A 85 -26.18 -1.47 -12.10
C ASP A 85 -27.17 -2.51 -12.65
N ARG A 86 -27.06 -3.76 -12.20
CA ARG A 86 -28.01 -4.83 -12.56
C ARG A 86 -29.42 -4.53 -12.06
N GLY A 87 -29.55 -4.07 -10.81
CA GLY A 87 -30.84 -3.68 -10.23
C GLY A 87 -31.52 -2.55 -10.99
N GLN A 88 -30.77 -1.50 -11.33
CA GLN A 88 -31.29 -0.37 -12.11
C GLN A 88 -31.74 -0.78 -13.52
N ARG A 89 -30.99 -1.67 -14.19
CA ARG A 89 -31.39 -2.20 -15.50
C ARG A 89 -32.67 -3.04 -15.42
N ALA A 90 -32.79 -3.89 -14.41
CA ALA A 90 -34.01 -4.68 -14.19
C ALA A 90 -35.23 -3.79 -13.97
N LEU A 91 -35.13 -2.77 -13.12
CA LEU A 91 -36.21 -1.80 -12.86
C LEU A 91 -36.64 -1.04 -14.12
N LYS A 92 -35.68 -0.59 -14.95
CA LYS A 92 -35.99 0.04 -16.26
C LYS A 92 -36.69 -0.93 -17.22
N GLY A 93 -36.28 -2.20 -17.23
CA GLY A 93 -36.91 -3.26 -18.04
C GLY A 93 -38.37 -3.53 -17.65
N TYR A 94 -38.69 -3.56 -16.36
CA TYR A 94 -40.07 -3.70 -15.88
C TYR A 94 -40.94 -2.48 -16.26
N GLY A 95 -40.39 -1.25 -16.21
CA GLY A 95 -41.11 -0.06 -16.64
C GLY A 95 -41.39 0.01 -18.15
N ALA A 96 -40.59 -0.67 -18.97
CA ALA A 96 -40.77 -0.76 -20.42
C ALA A 96 -41.79 -1.85 -20.83
N ASN A 97 -41.88 -2.94 -20.07
CA ASN A 97 -42.81 -4.05 -20.33
C ASN A 97 -44.20 -3.88 -19.67
N ALA A 98 -44.39 -2.84 -18.86
CA ALA A 98 -45.67 -2.53 -18.19
C ALA A 98 -46.53 -1.49 -18.94
N ARG A 99 -46.25 -1.23 -20.23
CA ARG A 99 -47.04 -0.35 -21.12
C ARG A 99 -47.60 -1.11 -22.30
#